data_AF-A0A7J8ERN2-F1
#
_entry.id   AF-A0A7J8ERN2-F1
#
_cell.length_a   1.000
_cell.length_b   1.000
_cell.length_c   1.000
_cell.angle_alpha   90.00
_cell.angle_beta   90.00
_cell.angle_gamma   90.00
#
_symmetry.space_group_name_H-M   'P 1'
#
loop_
_entity.id
_entity.type
_entity.pdbx_description
1 polymer ?
#
loop_
_entity_poly.entity_id
_entity_poly.type
_entity_poly.pdbx_seq_one_letter_code
_entity_poly.pdbx_strand_id
1 'polypeptide(L)'
;MPKKPSTKSASVYDKNAQQCEIEGSYLDIIKAIYKRPTANIILNGKKLKKFSLRTEIRQGCPHLPLLFNIVLEVLAIAIRHEEKIKGIQIGKEEVKLSLFADDMIVYIENPKVSIKNLLDLINEFGKVAGYKINIKKSTAFLYTMMNSQKEKLKKQSHLPSWQKN
;
A
#
# COMPACT_ATOMS: atom_id res chain seq x y z
N MET A 1 14.58 -33.84 -12.41
CA MET A 1 15.47 -32.96 -11.63
C MET A 1 14.73 -31.65 -11.32
N PRO A 2 14.40 -31.34 -10.06
CA PRO A 2 13.76 -30.08 -9.73
C PRO A 2 14.80 -28.94 -9.73
N LYS A 3 14.54 -27.92 -10.54
CA LYS A 3 15.36 -26.70 -10.67
C LYS A 3 15.51 -26.01 -9.30
N LYS A 4 16.74 -25.63 -8.93
CA LYS A 4 17.01 -24.77 -7.75
C LYS A 4 16.14 -23.51 -7.81
N PRO A 5 15.33 -23.20 -6.78
CA PRO A 5 14.51 -22.00 -6.80
C PRO A 5 15.30 -20.76 -6.38
N SER A 6 15.16 -19.70 -7.17
CA SER A 6 15.81 -18.40 -7.04
C SER A 6 15.34 -17.59 -5.83
N THR A 7 16.32 -17.00 -5.14
CA THR A 7 16.26 -16.25 -3.88
C THR A 7 15.90 -14.77 -4.08
N LYS A 8 14.62 -14.43 -4.35
CA LYS A 8 14.21 -13.03 -4.58
C LYS A 8 13.31 -12.39 -3.51
N SER A 9 12.74 -13.16 -2.58
CA SER A 9 11.70 -12.65 -1.66
C SER A 9 12.23 -12.18 -0.29
N ALA A 10 13.29 -12.80 0.24
CA ALA A 10 13.94 -12.35 1.47
C ALA A 10 14.66 -10.98 1.31
N SER A 11 15.10 -10.63 0.10
CA SER A 11 15.82 -9.39 -0.15
C SER A 11 14.94 -8.13 -0.19
N VAL A 12 13.61 -8.29 -0.23
CA VAL A 12 12.68 -7.15 -0.31
C VAL A 12 12.55 -6.50 1.06
N TYR A 13 12.24 -7.27 2.10
CA TYR A 13 12.13 -6.73 3.46
C TYR A 13 13.46 -6.23 4.03
N ASP A 14 14.58 -6.90 3.73
CA ASP A 14 15.91 -6.47 4.17
C ASP A 14 16.32 -5.11 3.56
N LYS A 15 15.98 -4.85 2.29
CA LYS A 15 16.24 -3.56 1.63
C LYS A 15 15.30 -2.46 2.07
N ASN A 16 14.02 -2.78 2.29
CA ASN A 16 12.98 -1.80 2.61
C ASN A 16 13.12 -1.26 4.05
N ALA A 17 13.56 -2.13 4.95
CA ALA A 17 13.87 -1.83 6.35
C ALA A 17 14.94 -0.74 6.53
N GLN A 18 16.03 -0.80 5.75
CA GLN A 18 17.11 0.19 5.80
C GLN A 18 16.72 1.54 5.15
N GLN A 19 15.80 1.53 4.20
CA GLN A 19 15.39 2.74 3.48
C GLN A 19 14.31 3.55 4.23
N CYS A 20 13.57 2.94 5.16
CA CYS A 20 12.51 3.58 5.94
C CYS A 20 12.97 4.14 7.30
N GLU A 21 14.28 4.30 7.54
CA GLU A 21 14.87 4.78 8.80
C GLU A 21 14.44 4.00 10.06
N ILE A 22 14.02 2.74 9.92
CA ILE A 22 13.72 1.89 11.07
C ILE A 22 15.05 1.29 11.56
N GLU A 23 15.77 2.02 12.40
CA GLU A 23 17.02 1.56 13.01
C GLU A 23 16.80 0.91 14.39
N GLY A 24 17.72 0.02 14.77
CA GLY A 24 17.80 -0.56 16.12
C GLY A 24 17.18 -1.95 16.29
N SER A 25 17.01 -2.35 17.55
CA SER A 25 16.61 -3.70 17.98
C SER A 25 15.29 -4.20 17.37
N TYR A 26 14.38 -3.29 17.04
CA TYR A 26 13.09 -3.63 16.44
C TYR A 26 13.23 -4.17 15.01
N LEU A 27 14.16 -3.60 14.23
CA LEU A 27 14.44 -4.06 12.88
C LEU A 27 15.00 -5.49 12.92
N ASP A 28 15.87 -5.77 13.88
CA ASP A 28 16.47 -7.09 14.05
C ASP A 28 15.44 -8.13 14.49
N ILE A 29 14.49 -7.75 15.34
CA ILE A 29 13.36 -8.61 15.74
C ILE A 29 12.47 -8.91 14.53
N ILE A 30 12.13 -7.90 13.72
CA ILE A 30 11.34 -8.09 12.49
C ILE A 30 12.09 -9.01 11.52
N LYS A 31 13.38 -8.73 11.26
CA LYS A 31 14.23 -9.57 10.41
C LYS A 31 14.29 -10.99 10.93
N ALA A 32 14.44 -11.20 12.24
CA ALA A 32 14.47 -12.52 12.86
C ALA A 32 13.14 -13.27 12.68
N ILE A 33 12.00 -12.60 12.84
CA ILE A 33 10.66 -13.19 12.67
C ILE A 33 10.43 -13.64 11.21
N TYR A 34 10.88 -12.86 10.23
CA TYR A 34 10.68 -13.14 8.80
C TYR A 34 11.84 -13.89 8.14
N LYS A 35 12.90 -14.25 8.88
CA LYS A 35 14.03 -15.01 8.35
C LYS A 35 13.62 -16.46 8.09
N ARG A 36 13.42 -16.79 6.80
CA ARG A 36 13.20 -18.17 6.29
C ARG A 36 12.04 -18.90 7.00
N PRO A 37 10.80 -18.40 6.90
CA PRO A 37 9.66 -19.07 7.51
C PRO A 37 9.46 -20.49 6.95
N THR A 38 9.18 -21.44 7.83
CA THR A 38 8.80 -22.82 7.47
C THR A 38 7.43 -23.18 8.03
N ALA A 39 6.64 -23.92 7.27
CA ALA A 39 5.36 -24.46 7.69
C ALA A 39 5.36 -25.99 7.67
N ASN A 40 4.41 -26.59 8.39
CA ASN A 40 4.09 -28.01 8.35
C ASN A 40 2.57 -28.15 8.38
N ILE A 41 2.06 -29.20 7.75
CA ILE A 41 0.64 -29.55 7.77
C ILE A 41 0.45 -30.64 8.82
N ILE A 42 -0.55 -30.50 9.68
CA ILE A 42 -0.98 -31.54 10.61
C ILE A 42 -2.23 -32.18 10.03
N LEU A 43 -2.18 -33.48 9.74
CA LEU A 43 -3.31 -34.26 9.23
C LEU A 43 -3.56 -35.43 10.18
N ASN A 44 -4.76 -35.51 10.75
CA ASN A 44 -5.15 -36.56 11.70
C ASN A 44 -4.16 -36.74 12.86
N GLY A 45 -3.69 -35.61 13.43
CA GLY A 45 -2.69 -35.58 14.50
C GLY A 45 -1.24 -35.89 14.07
N LYS A 46 -1.00 -36.25 12.80
CA LYS A 46 0.35 -36.51 12.28
C LYS A 46 0.91 -35.30 11.55
N LYS A 47 2.13 -34.94 11.93
CA LYS A 47 2.86 -33.81 11.35
C LYS A 47 3.57 -34.22 10.06
N LEU A 48 3.20 -33.59 8.95
CA LEU A 48 3.81 -33.81 7.65
C LEU A 48 5.14 -33.06 7.51
N LYS A 49 5.86 -33.35 6.42
CA LYS A 49 7.17 -32.76 6.12
C LYS A 49 7.10 -31.24 6.09
N LYS A 50 8.08 -30.59 6.71
CA LYS A 50 8.23 -29.13 6.68
C LYS A 50 8.56 -28.66 5.26
N PHE A 51 7.97 -27.55 4.85
CA PHE A 51 8.32 -26.84 3.62
C PHE A 51 8.58 -25.36 3.92
N SER A 52 9.45 -24.75 3.12
CA SER A 52 9.76 -23.32 3.20
C SER A 52 8.63 -22.49 2.61
N LEU A 53 8.17 -21.49 3.35
CA LEU A 53 7.21 -20.51 2.85
C LEU A 53 7.96 -19.46 2.01
N ARG A 54 7.41 -19.12 0.84
CA ARG A 54 8.11 -18.24 -0.11
C ARG A 54 8.01 -16.77 0.26
N THR A 55 6.84 -16.31 0.70
CA THR A 55 6.58 -14.98 1.28
C THR A 55 5.07 -14.90 1.49
N GLU A 56 4.57 -15.76 2.38
CA GLU A 56 3.17 -15.67 2.79
C GLU A 56 3.15 -15.38 4.28
N ILE A 57 2.35 -14.37 4.61
CA ILE A 57 2.08 -13.91 5.96
C ILE A 57 1.47 -15.07 6.73
N ARG A 58 1.98 -15.39 7.93
CA ARG A 58 1.32 -16.35 8.81
C ARG A 58 -0.06 -15.79 9.17
N GLN A 59 -1.13 -16.46 8.71
CA GLN A 59 -2.48 -16.12 9.14
C GLN A 59 -2.55 -16.15 10.68
N GLY A 60 -3.10 -15.10 11.28
CA GLY A 60 -3.21 -14.96 12.74
C GLY A 60 -1.99 -14.37 13.45
N CYS A 61 -1.01 -13.78 12.74
CA CYS A 61 0.07 -13.05 13.41
C CYS A 61 -0.42 -11.67 13.90
N PRO A 62 -0.49 -11.40 15.21
CA PRO A 62 -1.06 -10.16 15.75
C PRO A 62 -0.20 -8.91 15.46
N HIS A 63 1.07 -9.09 15.10
CA HIS A 63 2.02 -7.98 14.89
C HIS A 63 2.04 -7.42 13.46
N LEU A 64 1.48 -8.14 12.50
CA LEU A 64 1.50 -7.74 11.08
C LEU A 64 0.60 -6.57 10.71
N PRO A 65 -0.63 -6.46 11.25
CA PRO A 65 -1.49 -5.31 11.00
C PRO A 65 -0.82 -4.00 11.40
N LEU A 66 -0.10 -4.00 12.53
CA LEU A 66 0.60 -2.82 13.01
C LEU A 66 1.75 -2.42 12.07
N LEU A 67 2.57 -3.38 11.63
CA LEU A 67 3.67 -3.10 10.71
C LEU A 67 3.17 -2.58 9.37
N PHE A 68 2.06 -3.12 8.88
CA PHE A 68 1.40 -2.63 7.67
C PHE A 68 0.89 -1.18 7.84
N ASN A 69 0.26 -0.87 8.97
CA ASN A 69 -0.19 0.49 9.28
C ASN A 69 0.97 1.48 9.38
N ILE A 70 2.11 1.10 9.97
CA ILE A 70 3.31 1.95 10.03
C ILE A 70 3.80 2.28 8.61
N VAL A 71 3.88 1.27 7.73
CA VAL A 71 4.33 1.48 6.35
C VAL A 71 3.34 2.37 5.58
N LEU A 72 2.02 2.18 5.76
CA LEU A 72 1.01 3.08 5.18
C LEU A 72 1.08 4.51 5.73
N GLU A 73 1.43 4.68 7.00
CA GLU A 73 1.57 6.00 7.62
C GLU A 73 2.74 6.78 7.00
N VAL A 74 3.86 6.13 6.67
CA VAL A 74 4.97 6.76 5.93
C VAL A 74 4.49 7.32 4.59
N LEU A 75 3.67 6.57 3.85
CA LEU A 75 3.06 7.05 2.61
C LEU A 75 2.09 8.23 2.88
N ALA A 76 1.28 8.15 3.93
CA ALA A 76 0.36 9.22 4.29
C ALA A 76 1.07 10.53 4.70
N ILE A 77 2.21 10.43 5.40
CA ILE A 77 3.06 11.57 5.72
C ILE A 77 3.59 12.19 4.42
N ALA A 78 4.09 11.38 3.49
CA ALA A 78 4.58 11.87 2.21
C ALA A 78 3.49 12.60 1.39
N ILE A 79 2.27 12.06 1.33
CA ILE A 79 1.13 12.70 0.67
C ILE A 79 0.74 14.02 1.36
N ARG A 80 0.77 14.05 2.70
CA ARG A 80 0.46 15.27 3.47
C ARG A 80 1.43 16.42 3.18
N HIS A 81 2.72 16.11 3.06
CA HIS A 81 3.78 17.11 2.85
C HIS A 81 3.99 17.51 1.37
N GLU A 82 3.48 16.74 0.40
CA GLU A 82 3.61 17.10 -1.01
C GLU A 82 2.72 18.30 -1.36
N GLU A 83 3.33 19.44 -1.64
CA GLU A 83 2.65 20.71 -1.94
C GLU A 83 1.86 20.68 -3.25
N LYS A 84 2.28 19.85 -4.21
CA LYS A 84 1.59 19.71 -5.51
C LYS A 84 0.32 18.86 -5.40
N ILE A 85 0.13 18.15 -4.29
CA ILE A 85 -1.10 17.45 -3.96
C ILE A 85 -1.92 18.37 -3.06
N LYS A 86 -2.96 18.99 -3.62
CA LYS A 86 -3.89 19.83 -2.86
C LYS A 86 -5.12 19.04 -2.43
N GLY A 87 -5.35 19.02 -1.13
CA GLY A 87 -6.50 18.41 -0.46
C GLY A 87 -7.73 19.29 -0.49
N ILE A 88 -8.69 18.98 0.36
CA ILE A 88 -9.89 19.81 0.57
C ILE A 88 -9.73 20.64 1.84
N GLN A 89 -10.21 21.87 1.81
CA GLN A 89 -10.21 22.74 2.99
C GLN A 89 -11.42 22.43 3.87
N ILE A 90 -11.18 22.02 5.12
CA ILE A 90 -12.22 21.82 6.15
C ILE A 90 -11.93 22.78 7.29
N GLY A 91 -12.71 23.88 7.35
CA GLY A 91 -12.44 24.97 8.29
C GLY A 91 -11.06 25.58 8.05
N LYS A 92 -10.16 25.48 9.03
CA LYS A 92 -8.80 26.03 8.96
C LYS A 92 -7.75 25.01 8.50
N GLU A 93 -8.12 23.74 8.35
CA GLU A 93 -7.18 22.67 8.02
C GLU A 93 -7.39 22.15 6.60
N GLU A 94 -6.28 21.82 5.93
CA GLU A 94 -6.29 21.11 4.66
C GLU A 94 -6.26 19.61 4.92
N VAL A 95 -7.28 18.90 4.44
CA VAL A 95 -7.37 17.44 4.55
C VAL A 95 -7.05 16.82 3.20
N LYS A 96 -5.92 16.11 3.11
CA LYS A 96 -5.45 15.45 1.89
C LYS A 96 -5.84 13.98 1.80
N LEU A 97 -5.94 13.28 2.93
CA LEU A 97 -6.27 11.85 2.94
C LEU A 97 -6.90 11.43 4.27
N SER A 98 -7.56 10.27 4.25
CA SER A 98 -7.99 9.52 5.42
C SER A 98 -7.59 8.05 5.27
N LEU A 99 -7.16 7.44 6.38
CA LEU A 99 -6.78 6.03 6.45
C LEU A 99 -7.75 5.30 7.37
N PHE A 100 -8.24 4.15 6.92
CA PHE A 100 -9.01 3.24 7.75
C PHE A 100 -8.60 1.79 7.45
N ALA A 101 -7.93 1.15 8.40
CA ALA A 101 -7.31 -0.17 8.21
C ALA A 101 -6.44 -0.19 6.93
N ASP A 102 -6.78 -1.02 5.95
CA ASP A 102 -6.11 -1.14 4.66
C ASP A 102 -6.67 -0.25 3.55
N ASP A 103 -7.75 0.49 3.83
CA ASP A 103 -8.36 1.42 2.89
C ASP A 103 -7.80 2.84 3.06
N MET A 104 -7.43 3.46 1.94
CA MET A 104 -6.99 4.85 1.85
C MET A 104 -7.95 5.63 0.95
N ILE A 105 -8.46 6.75 1.47
CA ILE A 105 -9.23 7.74 0.70
C ILE A 105 -8.35 8.97 0.56
N VAL A 106 -8.16 9.45 -0.67
CA VAL A 106 -7.41 10.67 -0.97
C VAL A 106 -8.38 11.74 -1.48
N TYR A 107 -8.31 12.93 -0.89
CA TYR A 107 -9.12 14.08 -1.27
C TYR A 107 -8.27 15.01 -2.14
N ILE A 108 -8.83 15.44 -3.27
CA ILE A 108 -8.10 16.23 -4.27
C ILE A 108 -8.98 17.38 -4.76
N GLU A 109 -8.50 18.62 -4.60
CA GLU A 109 -9.17 19.81 -5.14
C GLU A 109 -8.88 20.02 -6.64
N ASN A 110 -7.62 19.93 -7.05
CA ASN A 110 -7.21 20.11 -8.45
C ASN A 110 -6.72 18.80 -9.09
N PRO A 111 -7.62 17.96 -9.61
CA PRO A 111 -7.28 16.63 -10.09
C PRO A 111 -6.28 16.63 -11.24
N LYS A 112 -6.23 17.67 -12.08
CA LYS A 112 -5.33 17.71 -13.25
C LYS A 112 -3.86 17.69 -12.87
N VAL A 113 -3.49 18.36 -11.79
CA VAL A 113 -2.12 18.45 -11.31
C VAL A 113 -1.89 17.38 -10.24
N SER A 114 -2.77 17.33 -9.25
CA SER A 114 -2.54 16.52 -8.05
C SER A 114 -2.66 15.01 -8.27
N ILE A 115 -3.48 14.53 -9.23
CA ILE A 115 -3.56 13.08 -9.51
C ILE A 115 -2.23 12.56 -10.06
N LYS A 116 -1.60 13.31 -10.98
CA LYS A 116 -0.32 12.90 -11.56
C LYS A 116 0.73 12.76 -10.46
N ASN A 117 0.88 13.80 -9.65
CA ASN A 117 1.82 13.83 -8.54
C ASN A 117 1.57 12.74 -7.50
N LEU A 118 0.29 12.49 -7.17
CA LEU A 118 -0.09 11.40 -6.28
C LEU A 118 0.32 10.04 -6.84
N LEU A 119 0.04 9.76 -8.12
CA LEU A 119 0.40 8.49 -8.74
C LEU A 119 1.91 8.30 -8.82
N ASP A 120 2.66 9.35 -9.14
CA ASP A 120 4.12 9.31 -9.17
C ASP A 120 4.68 8.98 -7.78
N LEU A 121 4.19 9.65 -6.74
CA LEU A 121 4.59 9.42 -5.35
C LEU A 121 4.25 7.99 -4.87
N ILE A 122 3.05 7.50 -5.18
CA ILE A 122 2.66 6.13 -4.81
C ILE A 122 3.47 5.09 -5.60
N ASN A 123 3.83 5.37 -6.86
CA ASN A 123 4.69 4.48 -7.64
C ASN A 123 6.11 4.43 -7.08
N GLU A 124 6.70 5.55 -6.70
CA GLU A 124 8.03 5.57 -6.05
C GLU A 124 8.00 4.85 -4.70
N PHE A 125 6.99 5.15 -3.88
CA PHE A 125 6.78 4.43 -2.63
C PHE A 125 6.62 2.92 -2.87
N GLY A 126 5.84 2.54 -3.88
CA GLY A 126 5.60 1.14 -4.24
C GLY A 126 6.86 0.39 -4.70
N LYS A 127 7.78 1.07 -5.40
CA LYS A 127 9.10 0.50 -5.77
C LYS A 127 9.94 0.16 -4.54
N VAL A 128 9.89 1.01 -3.52
CA VAL A 128 10.58 0.78 -2.25
C VAL A 128 9.82 -0.27 -1.45
N ALA A 129 8.59 0.00 -1.04
CA ALA A 129 7.85 -0.86 -0.12
C ALA A 129 7.38 -2.20 -0.72
N GLY A 130 7.46 -2.39 -2.04
CA GLY A 130 7.03 -3.60 -2.73
C GLY A 130 5.52 -3.68 -2.95
N TYR A 131 4.81 -2.56 -2.82
CA TYR A 131 3.36 -2.46 -3.03
C TYR A 131 3.02 -1.90 -4.41
N LYS A 132 1.82 -2.23 -4.89
CA LYS A 132 1.28 -1.69 -6.14
C LYS A 132 -0.19 -1.36 -5.96
N ILE A 133 -0.60 -0.18 -6.42
CA ILE A 133 -2.01 0.18 -6.49
C ILE A 133 -2.79 -0.85 -7.31
N ASN A 134 -3.94 -1.25 -6.78
CA ASN A 134 -4.91 -2.05 -7.51
C ASN A 134 -5.89 -1.13 -8.24
N ILE A 135 -5.52 -0.70 -9.45
CA ILE A 135 -6.32 0.21 -10.29
C ILE A 135 -7.74 -0.33 -10.51
N LYS A 136 -7.93 -1.65 -10.59
CA LYS A 136 -9.25 -2.26 -10.80
C LYS A 136 -10.18 -2.12 -9.60
N LYS A 137 -9.64 -1.97 -8.40
CA LYS A 137 -10.41 -1.77 -7.16
C LYS A 137 -10.47 -0.30 -6.74
N SER A 138 -9.52 0.52 -7.18
CA SER A 138 -9.51 1.94 -6.88
C SER A 138 -10.63 2.67 -7.63
N THR A 139 -11.42 3.43 -6.88
CA THR A 139 -12.54 4.22 -7.43
C THR A 139 -12.34 5.70 -7.09
N ALA A 140 -12.66 6.58 -8.02
CA ALA A 140 -12.64 8.03 -7.80
C ALA A 140 -14.07 8.57 -7.79
N PHE A 141 -14.40 9.36 -6.77
CA PHE A 141 -15.68 10.04 -6.66
C PHE A 141 -15.49 11.53 -6.90
N LEU A 142 -16.27 12.09 -7.81
CA LEU A 142 -16.26 13.53 -8.05
C LEU A 142 -17.32 14.19 -7.17
N TYR A 143 -16.85 14.90 -6.14
CA TYR A 143 -17.70 15.76 -5.33
C TYR A 143 -17.67 17.18 -5.93
N THR A 144 -18.56 17.46 -6.88
CA THR A 144 -18.75 18.82 -7.43
C THR A 144 -20.07 19.39 -6.94
N MET A 145 -20.03 20.59 -6.37
CA MET A 145 -21.21 21.45 -6.20
C MET A 145 -21.61 22.17 -7.51
N MET A 146 -20.94 21.94 -8.65
CA MET A 146 -21.34 22.51 -9.94
C MET A 146 -21.22 21.52 -11.11
N ASN A 147 -22.33 21.35 -11.83
CA ASN A 147 -22.53 20.37 -12.90
C ASN A 147 -21.64 20.56 -14.15
N SER A 148 -20.93 21.67 -14.30
CA SER A 148 -20.23 22.05 -15.53
C SER A 148 -18.83 21.43 -15.72
N GLN A 149 -18.23 20.84 -14.69
CA GLN A 149 -16.86 20.25 -14.77
C GLN A 149 -16.82 18.73 -14.95
N LYS A 150 -17.97 18.04 -14.85
CA LYS A 150 -18.09 16.56 -14.95
C LYS A 150 -17.58 15.97 -16.27
N GLU A 151 -17.73 16.68 -17.38
CA GLU A 151 -17.47 16.11 -18.71
C GLU A 151 -15.99 16.14 -19.13
N LYS A 152 -15.21 17.11 -18.62
CA LYS A 152 -13.78 17.24 -18.95
C LYS A 152 -12.91 16.22 -18.21
N LEU A 153 -13.31 15.82 -17.01
CA LEU A 153 -12.57 14.84 -16.19
C LEU A 153 -12.76 13.40 -16.68
N LYS A 154 -13.97 13.03 -17.15
CA LYS A 154 -14.26 11.71 -17.73
C LYS A 154 -13.40 11.36 -18.94
N LYS A 155 -12.95 12.36 -19.70
CA LYS A 155 -12.07 12.15 -20.86
C LYS A 155 -10.59 11.96 -20.50
N GLN A 156 -10.19 12.33 -19.29
CA GLN A 156 -8.78 12.45 -18.90
C GLN A 156 -8.34 11.33 -17.93
N SER A 157 -9.27 10.77 -17.16
CA SER A 157 -9.05 9.56 -16.36
C SER A 157 -9.56 8.34 -17.12
N HIS A 158 -8.69 7.37 -17.44
CA HIS A 158 -9.07 6.05 -17.98
C HIS A 158 -9.83 5.16 -16.96
N LEU A 159 -10.75 5.75 -16.20
CA LEU A 159 -11.56 5.07 -15.19
C LEU A 159 -12.92 4.70 -15.78
N PRO A 160 -13.44 3.49 -15.48
CA PRO A 160 -14.65 2.97 -16.12
C PRO A 160 -15.90 3.82 -15.81
N SER A 161 -16.77 3.95 -16.82
CA SER A 161 -18.06 4.65 -16.76
C SER A 161 -19.16 3.80 -16.12
N TRP A 162 -20.09 4.45 -15.41
CA TRP A 162 -21.23 3.78 -14.75
C TRP A 162 -22.52 3.84 -15.58
N GLN A 163 -23.25 2.72 -15.62
CA GLN A 163 -24.69 2.66 -15.86
C GLN A 163 -25.41 2.82 -14.51
N LYS A 164 -26.51 3.58 -14.50
CA LYS A 164 -27.39 3.73 -13.33
C LYS A 164 -28.30 2.49 -13.23
N ASN A 165 -28.46 1.96 -12.02
CA ASN A 165 -29.68 1.24 -11.63
C ASN A 165 -30.77 2.26 -11.31
#